data_AF-A0A9D1MK52-F1
#
_entry.id   AF-A0A9D1MK52-F1
#
_cell.length_a   1.000
_cell.length_b   1.000
_cell.length_c   1.000
_cell.angle_alpha   90.00
_cell.angle_beta   90.00
_cell.angle_gamma   90.00
#
_symmetry.space_group_name_H-M   'P 1'
#
loop_
_entity.id
_entity.type
_entity.pdbx_description
1 polymer ?
#
loop_
_entity_poly.entity_id
_entity_poly.type
_entity_poly.pdbx_seq_one_letter_code
_entity_poly.pdbx_strand_id
1 'polypeptide(L)'
;MPSPLTSNQPFPSTEDIGPDAYSLHVISPAYASSVGELNAILQYTYHALCFKAKGYKEYAGIIEDISVAEMLHLELLGSTITALGAAPVFTANPPGMYNFYSAKYVTYSRTLVCMVEDDIRAEKQAIRGYERMLCLLRNDKIKAIISRILEDERLHLAAFEKILCGLKG
;
A
#
# COMPACT_ATOMS: atom_id res chain seq x y z
N MET A 1 5.83 -16.32 -11.97
CA MET A 1 5.00 -15.12 -11.73
C MET A 1 5.12 -14.82 -10.26
N PRO A 2 5.38 -13.57 -9.85
CA PRO A 2 5.33 -13.19 -8.44
C PRO A 2 3.95 -13.53 -7.85
N SER A 3 3.93 -13.90 -6.57
CA SER A 3 2.72 -14.28 -5.83
C SER A 3 2.49 -13.24 -4.73
N PRO A 4 1.29 -12.65 -4.60
CA PRO A 4 1.07 -11.57 -3.65
C PRO A 4 1.35 -12.02 -2.21
N LEU A 5 2.21 -11.29 -1.48
CA LEU A 5 2.48 -11.54 -0.07
C LEU A 5 1.32 -11.04 0.78
N THR A 6 0.28 -11.87 0.95
CA THR A 6 -0.94 -11.51 1.68
C THR A 6 -1.22 -12.51 2.79
N SER A 7 -1.96 -12.09 3.82
CA SER A 7 -2.57 -12.96 4.81
C SER A 7 -3.56 -13.92 4.13
N ASN A 8 -3.72 -15.11 4.71
CA ASN A 8 -4.58 -16.17 4.18
C ASN A 8 -6.09 -15.87 4.33
N GLN A 9 -6.46 -14.66 4.76
CA GLN A 9 -7.85 -14.23 4.90
C GLN A 9 -8.34 -13.56 3.61
N PRO A 10 -9.58 -13.83 3.18
CA PRO A 10 -10.15 -13.20 1.99
C PRO A 10 -10.33 -11.70 2.20
N PHE A 11 -10.26 -10.92 1.11
CA PHE A 11 -10.65 -9.51 1.14
C PHE A 11 -12.17 -9.36 1.30
N PRO A 12 -12.65 -8.44 2.16
CA PRO A 12 -14.07 -8.15 2.28
C PRO A 12 -14.66 -7.59 0.98
N SER A 13 -15.94 -7.87 0.74
CA SER A 13 -16.69 -7.30 -0.39
C SER A 13 -16.96 -5.81 -0.20
N THR A 14 -16.95 -5.05 -1.31
CA THR A 14 -17.38 -3.64 -1.35
C THR A 14 -18.87 -3.50 -1.66
N GLU A 15 -19.60 -4.61 -1.80
CA GLU A 15 -21.04 -4.61 -2.04
C GLU A 15 -21.83 -4.02 -0.85
N ASP A 16 -22.97 -3.42 -1.17
CA ASP A 16 -23.86 -2.76 -0.21
C ASP A 16 -23.18 -1.67 0.65
N ILE A 17 -22.04 -1.13 0.19
CA ILE A 17 -21.52 0.16 0.64
C ILE A 17 -22.22 1.24 -0.17
N GLY A 18 -22.88 2.16 0.52
CA GLY A 18 -23.53 3.32 -0.09
C GLY A 18 -22.68 4.59 0.03
N PRO A 19 -23.11 5.69 -0.61
CA PRO A 19 -22.41 6.96 -0.55
C PRO A 19 -22.17 7.46 0.88
N ASP A 20 -20.92 7.77 1.21
CA ASP A 20 -20.51 8.35 2.49
C ASP A 20 -19.26 9.22 2.29
N ALA A 21 -19.48 10.52 2.19
CA ALA A 21 -18.42 11.50 1.94
C ALA A 21 -17.40 11.57 3.09
N TYR A 22 -17.80 11.27 4.33
CA TYR A 22 -16.89 11.28 5.47
C TYR A 22 -15.93 10.09 5.40
N SER A 23 -16.47 8.88 5.23
CA SER A 23 -15.63 7.70 5.09
C SER A 23 -14.73 7.77 3.86
N LEU A 24 -15.23 8.32 2.74
CA LEU A 24 -14.42 8.62 1.55
C LEU A 24 -13.22 9.50 1.90
N HIS A 25 -13.46 10.63 2.58
CA HIS A 25 -12.37 11.52 2.97
C HIS A 25 -11.35 10.85 3.89
N VAL A 26 -11.80 9.99 4.80
CA VAL A 26 -10.92 9.26 5.73
C VAL A 26 -9.99 8.28 5.00
N ILE A 27 -10.49 7.52 4.02
CA ILE A 27 -9.69 6.48 3.33
C ILE A 27 -8.86 7.04 2.16
N SER A 28 -9.30 8.14 1.55
CA SER A 28 -8.69 8.75 0.35
C SER A 28 -7.15 8.83 0.35
N PRO A 29 -6.48 9.21 1.45
CA PRO A 29 -5.02 9.28 1.47
C PRO A 29 -4.30 7.95 1.25
N ALA A 30 -4.93 6.79 1.54
CA ALA A 30 -4.35 5.47 1.29
C ALA A 30 -4.27 5.14 -0.19
N TYR A 31 -5.07 5.76 -1.06
CA TYR A 31 -5.17 5.35 -2.45
C TYR A 31 -3.97 5.81 -3.32
N ALA A 32 -3.90 7.11 -3.62
CA ALA A 32 -2.93 7.65 -4.58
C ALA A 32 -2.21 8.92 -4.06
N SER A 33 -1.96 8.97 -2.75
CA SER A 33 -1.07 9.97 -2.14
C SER A 33 0.40 9.54 -2.20
N SER A 34 1.31 10.39 -1.73
CA SER A 34 2.74 10.06 -1.60
C SER A 34 3.06 8.96 -0.60
N VAL A 35 2.06 8.51 0.18
CA VAL A 35 2.19 7.49 1.24
C VAL A 35 1.13 6.40 1.11
N GLY A 36 0.45 6.34 -0.04
CA GLY A 36 -0.59 5.36 -0.34
C GLY A 36 -0.12 4.26 -1.28
N GLU A 37 -1.03 3.36 -1.60
CA GLU A 37 -0.77 2.11 -2.33
C GLU A 37 -0.12 2.33 -3.69
N LEU A 38 -0.55 3.35 -4.44
CA LEU A 38 0.06 3.64 -5.73
C LEU A 38 1.55 3.98 -5.62
N ASN A 39 1.96 4.65 -4.54
CA ASN A 39 3.37 4.95 -4.29
C ASN A 39 4.14 3.68 -3.90
N ALA A 40 3.55 2.85 -3.04
CA ALA A 40 4.14 1.59 -2.58
C ALA A 40 4.42 0.65 -3.77
N ILE A 41 3.44 0.43 -4.65
CA ILE A 41 3.58 -0.36 -5.89
C ILE A 41 4.80 0.11 -6.69
N LEU A 42 4.89 1.41 -6.96
CA LEU A 42 5.94 1.95 -7.82
C LEU A 42 7.31 1.93 -7.14
N GLN A 43 7.37 2.20 -5.84
CA GLN A 43 8.59 2.14 -5.06
C GLN A 43 9.14 0.72 -4.96
N TYR A 44 8.31 -0.25 -4.59
CA TYR A 44 8.74 -1.64 -4.43
C TYR A 44 9.11 -2.25 -5.78
N THR A 45 8.39 -1.91 -6.84
CA THR A 45 8.78 -2.30 -8.21
C THR A 45 10.16 -1.75 -8.59
N TYR A 46 10.43 -0.46 -8.30
CA TYR A 46 11.74 0.13 -8.57
C TYR A 46 12.86 -0.54 -7.75
N HIS A 47 12.65 -0.73 -6.45
CA HIS A 47 13.62 -1.37 -5.57
C HIS A 47 13.88 -2.82 -5.99
N ALA A 48 12.86 -3.61 -6.30
CA ALA A 48 13.03 -4.98 -6.79
C ALA A 48 13.92 -5.06 -8.05
N LEU A 49 13.75 -4.13 -9.00
CA LEU A 49 14.61 -4.05 -10.18
C LEU A 49 16.07 -3.80 -9.80
N CYS A 50 16.33 -2.93 -8.83
CA CYS A 50 17.67 -2.67 -8.32
C CYS A 50 18.28 -3.88 -7.61
N PHE A 51 17.50 -4.59 -6.77
CA PHE A 51 17.94 -5.83 -6.12
C PHE A 51 18.30 -6.91 -7.15
N LYS A 52 17.43 -7.12 -8.15
CA LYS A 52 17.65 -8.07 -9.25
C LYS A 52 18.93 -7.73 -10.03
N ALA A 53 19.15 -6.46 -10.37
CA ALA A 53 20.34 -6.00 -11.07
C ALA A 53 21.64 -6.23 -10.27
N LYS A 54 21.56 -6.28 -8.93
CA LYS A 54 22.69 -6.57 -8.04
C LYS A 54 22.85 -8.06 -7.70
N GLY A 55 22.03 -8.94 -8.27
CA GLY A 55 22.12 -10.39 -8.09
C GLY A 55 21.34 -10.93 -6.88
N TYR A 56 20.64 -10.09 -6.12
CA TYR A 56 19.83 -10.48 -4.96
C TYR A 56 18.44 -10.95 -5.38
N LYS A 57 18.38 -12.02 -6.18
CA LYS A 57 17.13 -12.49 -6.81
C LYS A 57 16.06 -12.92 -5.80
N GLU A 58 16.46 -13.53 -4.69
CA GLU A 58 15.52 -13.96 -3.63
C GLU A 58 14.83 -12.76 -2.99
N TYR A 59 15.60 -11.76 -2.54
CA TYR A 59 15.03 -10.53 -1.98
C TYR A 59 14.22 -9.74 -3.00
N ALA A 60 14.70 -9.65 -4.25
CA ALA A 60 13.92 -9.04 -5.31
C ALA A 60 12.56 -9.73 -5.50
N GLY A 61 12.50 -11.06 -5.40
CA GLY A 61 11.25 -11.83 -5.48
C GLY A 61 10.28 -11.46 -4.35
N ILE A 62 10.76 -11.38 -3.10
CA ILE A 62 9.93 -10.98 -1.96
C ILE A 62 9.39 -9.55 -2.14
N ILE A 63 10.22 -8.62 -2.63
CA ILE A 63 9.80 -7.23 -2.86
C ILE A 63 8.78 -7.16 -4.04
N GLU A 64 8.96 -7.96 -5.09
CA GLU A 64 7.98 -8.10 -6.18
C GLU A 64 6.65 -8.66 -5.65
N ASP A 65 6.68 -9.67 -4.79
CA ASP A 65 5.50 -10.28 -4.17
C ASP A 65 4.72 -9.27 -3.31
N ILE A 66 5.41 -8.40 -2.57
CA ILE A 66 4.79 -7.28 -1.83
C ILE A 66 4.18 -6.26 -2.81
N SER A 67 4.91 -5.84 -3.84
CA SER A 67 4.40 -4.90 -4.86
C SER A 67 3.09 -5.39 -5.50
N VAL A 68 2.96 -6.70 -5.74
CA VAL A 68 1.71 -7.30 -6.25
C VAL A 68 0.59 -7.28 -5.21
N ALA A 69 0.90 -7.47 -3.92
CA ALA A 69 -0.10 -7.30 -2.85
C ALA A 69 -0.65 -5.87 -2.81
N GLU A 70 0.20 -4.86 -2.98
CA GLU A 70 -0.24 -3.45 -3.01
C GLU A 70 -1.14 -3.14 -4.22
N MET A 71 -1.00 -3.87 -5.33
CA MET A 71 -1.95 -3.74 -6.46
C MET A 71 -3.36 -4.21 -6.07
N LEU A 72 -3.46 -5.25 -5.24
CA LEU A 72 -4.75 -5.73 -4.71
C LEU A 72 -5.33 -4.72 -3.72
N HIS A 73 -4.50 -4.11 -2.88
CA HIS A 73 -4.93 -3.04 -1.96
C HIS A 73 -5.44 -1.81 -2.72
N LEU A 74 -4.71 -1.38 -3.75
CA LEU A 74 -5.11 -0.27 -4.62
C LEU A 74 -6.47 -0.56 -5.30
N GLU A 75 -6.65 -1.77 -5.84
CA GLU A 75 -7.91 -2.20 -6.44
C GLU A 75 -9.07 -2.21 -5.44
N LEU A 76 -8.85 -2.74 -4.23
CA LEU A 76 -9.85 -2.77 -3.17
C LEU A 76 -10.24 -1.37 -2.69
N LEU A 77 -9.27 -0.47 -2.50
CA LEU A 77 -9.52 0.93 -2.16
C LEU A 77 -10.26 1.66 -3.30
N GLY A 78 -9.86 1.45 -4.55
CA GLY A 78 -10.52 2.03 -5.72
C GLY A 78 -11.98 1.58 -5.86
N SER A 79 -12.24 0.29 -5.62
CA SER A 79 -13.59 -0.27 -5.56
C SER A 79 -14.40 0.32 -4.40
N THR A 80 -13.78 0.50 -3.24
CA THR A 80 -14.40 1.13 -2.07
C THR A 80 -14.75 2.59 -2.33
N ILE A 81 -13.84 3.36 -2.94
CA ILE A 81 -14.07 4.76 -3.35
C ILE A 81 -15.25 4.85 -4.32
N THR A 82 -15.33 3.92 -5.28
CA THR A 82 -16.44 3.83 -6.24
C THR A 82 -17.77 3.56 -5.53
N ALA A 83 -17.80 2.60 -4.60
CA ALA A 83 -19.00 2.29 -3.81
C ALA A 83 -19.43 3.45 -2.90
N LEU A 84 -18.48 4.26 -2.42
CA LEU A 84 -18.72 5.49 -1.68
C LEU A 84 -19.23 6.66 -2.54
N GLY A 85 -19.45 6.44 -3.84
CA GLY A 85 -20.06 7.39 -4.76
C GLY A 85 -19.08 8.36 -5.44
N ALA A 86 -17.79 8.05 -5.45
CA ALA A 86 -16.76 8.87 -6.10
C ALA A 86 -15.97 8.10 -7.16
N ALA A 87 -15.51 8.79 -8.20
CA ALA A 87 -14.57 8.20 -9.15
C ALA A 87 -13.19 8.02 -8.48
N PRO A 88 -12.52 6.85 -8.62
CA PRO A 88 -11.22 6.57 -8.01
C PRO A 88 -10.08 7.19 -8.82
N VAL A 89 -10.09 8.52 -8.94
CA VAL A 89 -9.04 9.30 -9.61
C VAL A 89 -7.74 9.16 -8.82
N PHE A 90 -6.61 8.96 -9.51
CA PHE A 90 -5.29 8.88 -8.87
C PHE A 90 -4.79 10.24 -8.33
N THR A 91 -5.47 10.73 -7.30
CA THR A 91 -5.12 11.91 -6.52
C THR A 91 -5.08 11.57 -5.04
N ALA A 92 -4.52 12.46 -4.22
CA ALA A 92 -4.49 12.26 -2.78
C ALA A 92 -5.89 12.35 -2.11
N ASN A 93 -6.89 12.91 -2.80
CA ASN A 93 -8.26 13.07 -2.28
C ASN A 93 -9.30 12.96 -3.41
N PRO A 94 -9.56 11.75 -3.94
CA PRO A 94 -10.59 11.53 -4.95
C PRO A 94 -11.99 11.96 -4.46
N PRO A 95 -12.88 12.44 -5.34
CA PRO A 95 -12.71 12.53 -6.80
C PRO A 95 -12.05 13.84 -7.25
N GLY A 96 -11.38 14.57 -6.35
CA GLY A 96 -10.77 15.86 -6.66
C GLY A 96 -9.78 15.77 -7.83
N MET A 97 -9.94 16.65 -8.82
CA MET A 97 -9.09 16.72 -10.03
C MET A 97 -7.88 17.64 -9.83
N TYR A 98 -7.25 17.54 -8.68
CA TYR A 98 -6.05 18.29 -8.28
C TYR A 98 -5.22 17.40 -7.35
N ASN A 99 -3.95 17.75 -7.14
CA ASN A 99 -3.01 16.91 -6.38
C ASN A 99 -2.92 15.47 -6.92
N PHE A 100 -2.82 15.35 -8.25
CA PHE A 100 -2.55 14.10 -8.92
C PHE A 100 -1.27 13.45 -8.36
N TYR A 101 -1.29 12.13 -8.32
CA TYR A 101 -0.11 11.36 -8.01
C TYR A 101 1.04 11.75 -8.94
N SER A 102 2.26 11.75 -8.40
CA SER A 102 3.47 12.03 -9.15
C SER A 102 4.54 11.03 -8.76
N ALA A 103 5.18 10.43 -9.76
CA ALA A 103 6.29 9.49 -9.54
C ALA A 103 7.47 10.11 -8.78
N LYS A 104 7.52 11.44 -8.60
CA LYS A 104 8.51 12.11 -7.75
C LYS A 104 8.47 11.66 -6.28
N TYR A 105 7.37 11.07 -5.83
CA TYR A 105 7.20 10.59 -4.46
C TYR A 105 7.88 9.25 -4.21
N VAL A 106 8.16 8.49 -5.28
CA VAL A 106 8.91 7.24 -5.18
C VAL A 106 10.30 7.53 -4.63
N THR A 107 10.71 6.75 -3.64
CA THR A 107 12.06 6.87 -3.10
C THR A 107 13.05 6.16 -4.03
N TYR A 108 14.03 6.90 -4.57
CA TYR A 108 15.05 6.39 -5.49
C TYR A 108 16.41 6.27 -4.80
N SER A 109 16.46 5.55 -3.68
CA SER A 109 17.67 5.38 -2.88
C SER A 109 18.80 4.70 -3.67
N ARG A 110 20.06 4.95 -3.30
CA ARG A 110 21.24 4.50 -4.09
C ARG A 110 21.82 3.15 -3.66
N THR A 111 21.55 2.72 -2.43
CA THR A 111 22.07 1.46 -1.88
C THR A 111 20.92 0.54 -1.50
N LEU A 112 21.12 -0.77 -1.59
CA LEU A 112 20.10 -1.76 -1.26
C LEU A 112 19.64 -1.64 0.21
N VAL A 113 20.57 -1.33 1.12
CA VAL A 113 20.25 -1.11 2.53
C VAL A 113 19.34 0.10 2.70
N CYS A 114 19.67 1.24 2.07
CA CYS A 114 18.82 2.43 2.15
C CYS A 114 17.43 2.20 1.53
N MET A 115 17.34 1.48 0.41
CA MET A 115 16.06 1.13 -0.21
C MET A 115 15.14 0.39 0.78
N VAL A 116 15.65 -0.64 1.45
CA VAL A 116 14.84 -1.41 2.42
C VAL A 116 14.51 -0.59 3.67
N GLU A 117 15.42 0.28 4.12
CA GLU A 117 15.12 1.23 5.21
C GLU A 117 14.02 2.22 4.83
N ASP A 118 13.95 2.62 3.55
CA ASP A 118 12.89 3.47 3.02
C ASP A 118 11.55 2.71 2.93
N ASP A 119 11.58 1.44 2.51
CA ASP A 119 10.40 0.57 2.46
C ASP A 119 9.84 0.30 3.87
N ILE A 120 10.69 -0.03 4.85
CA ILE A 120 10.29 -0.15 6.27
C ILE A 120 9.63 1.13 6.78
N ARG A 121 10.15 2.30 6.37
CA ARG A 121 9.60 3.59 6.79
C ARG A 121 8.23 3.85 6.13
N ALA A 122 8.07 3.45 4.87
CA ALA A 122 6.80 3.52 4.14
C ALA A 122 5.74 2.64 4.81
N GLU A 123 6.04 1.36 5.06
CA GLU A 123 5.15 0.44 5.79
C GLU A 123 4.75 0.96 7.17
N LYS A 124 5.72 1.44 7.95
CA LYS A 124 5.43 2.04 9.26
C LYS A 124 4.51 3.26 9.14
N GLN A 125 4.58 4.01 8.03
CA GLN A 125 3.69 5.14 7.79
C GLN A 125 2.30 4.69 7.34
N ALA A 126 2.19 3.69 6.46
CA ALA A 126 0.95 3.09 6.02
C ALA A 126 0.18 2.48 7.20
N ILE A 127 0.84 1.65 8.02
CA ILE A 127 0.29 1.07 9.27
C ILE A 127 -0.31 2.16 10.16
N ARG A 128 0.44 3.23 10.46
CA ARG A 128 -0.07 4.35 11.27
C ARG A 128 -1.23 5.07 10.59
N GLY A 129 -1.24 5.13 9.26
CA GLY A 129 -2.33 5.67 8.45
C GLY A 129 -3.62 4.88 8.65
N TYR A 130 -3.54 3.57 8.45
CA TYR A 130 -4.66 2.65 8.60
C TYR A 130 -5.16 2.57 10.04
N GLU A 131 -4.28 2.53 11.04
CA GLU A 131 -4.67 2.59 12.46
C GLU A 131 -5.48 3.86 12.76
N ARG A 132 -5.06 5.03 12.25
CA ARG A 132 -5.83 6.27 12.39
C ARG A 132 -7.17 6.21 11.67
N MET A 133 -7.24 5.63 10.48
CA MET A 133 -8.50 5.46 9.75
C MET A 133 -9.49 4.62 10.56
N LEU A 134 -9.06 3.52 11.18
CA LEU A 134 -9.90 2.68 12.02
C LEU A 134 -10.49 3.42 13.23
N CYS A 135 -9.75 4.38 13.80
CA CYS A 135 -10.26 5.24 14.88
C CYS A 135 -11.33 6.22 14.41
N LEU A 136 -11.31 6.63 13.15
CA LEU A 136 -12.20 7.65 12.58
C LEU A 136 -13.45 7.06 11.93
N LEU A 137 -13.32 5.89 11.29
CA LEU A 137 -14.41 5.26 10.55
C LEU A 137 -15.56 4.83 11.46
N ARG A 138 -16.79 4.97 10.96
CA ARG A 138 -18.01 4.52 11.65
C ARG A 138 -18.63 3.28 11.03
N ASN A 139 -18.48 3.12 9.72
CA ASN A 139 -19.04 1.99 8.99
C ASN A 139 -18.18 0.74 9.19
N ASP A 140 -18.77 -0.31 9.76
CA ASP A 140 -18.06 -1.54 10.10
C ASP A 140 -17.56 -2.32 8.86
N LYS A 141 -18.23 -2.19 7.70
CA LYS A 141 -17.75 -2.80 6.45
C LYS A 141 -16.46 -2.15 5.96
N ILE A 142 -16.40 -0.82 6.02
CA ILE A 142 -15.19 -0.08 5.62
C ILE A 142 -14.07 -0.33 6.62
N LYS A 143 -14.39 -0.42 7.92
CA LYS A 143 -13.43 -0.85 8.94
C LYS A 143 -12.88 -2.23 8.64
N ALA A 144 -13.72 -3.19 8.25
CA ALA A 144 -13.25 -4.53 7.89
C ALA A 144 -12.28 -4.51 6.70
N ILE A 145 -12.56 -3.70 5.66
CA ILE A 145 -11.65 -3.50 4.51
C ILE A 145 -10.30 -2.95 4.98
N ILE A 146 -10.31 -1.86 5.76
CA ILE A 146 -9.09 -1.23 6.26
C ILE A 146 -8.31 -2.14 7.21
N SER A 147 -9.00 -2.86 8.09
CA SER A 147 -8.38 -3.85 8.98
C SER A 147 -7.73 -4.97 8.19
N ARG A 148 -8.35 -5.44 7.11
CA ARG A 148 -7.75 -6.47 6.27
C ARG A 148 -6.48 -5.98 5.59
N ILE A 149 -6.47 -4.78 4.99
CA ILE A 149 -5.24 -4.22 4.41
C ILE A 149 -4.15 -4.09 5.48
N LEU A 150 -4.49 -3.55 6.66
CA LEU A 150 -3.57 -3.41 7.78
C LEU A 150 -2.91 -4.72 8.23
N GLU A 151 -3.56 -5.87 8.06
CA GLU A 151 -2.92 -7.17 8.32
C GLU A 151 -1.76 -7.44 7.36
N ASP A 152 -1.91 -7.10 6.08
CA ASP A 152 -0.88 -7.29 5.05
C ASP A 152 0.28 -6.33 5.24
N GLU A 153 0.03 -5.05 5.57
CA GLU A 153 1.10 -4.07 5.90
C GLU A 153 2.02 -4.57 7.03
N ARG A 154 1.45 -5.27 8.03
CA ARG A 154 2.25 -5.84 9.13
C ARG A 154 3.11 -7.01 8.65
N LEU A 155 2.63 -7.81 7.70
CA LEU A 155 3.40 -8.88 7.05
C LEU A 155 4.51 -8.29 6.17
N HIS A 156 4.20 -7.26 5.39
CA HIS A 156 5.16 -6.55 4.54
C HIS A 156 6.29 -5.96 5.38
N LEU A 157 5.95 -5.23 6.45
CA LEU A 157 6.93 -4.69 7.39
C LEU A 157 7.88 -5.79 7.93
N ALA A 158 7.31 -6.91 8.39
CA ALA A 158 8.11 -8.02 8.92
C ALA A 158 9.02 -8.65 7.86
N ALA A 159 8.57 -8.70 6.59
CA ALA A 159 9.38 -9.18 5.48
C ALA A 159 10.55 -8.23 5.18
N PHE A 160 10.31 -6.91 5.10
CA PHE A 160 11.38 -5.94 4.90
C PHE A 160 12.38 -5.92 6.06
N GLU A 161 11.93 -6.04 7.32
CA GLU A 161 12.84 -6.12 8.47
C GLU A 161 13.75 -7.36 8.41
N LYS A 162 13.24 -8.50 7.90
CA LYS A 162 14.06 -9.69 7.64
C LYS A 162 15.08 -9.47 6.53
N ILE A 163 14.69 -8.82 5.42
CA ILE A 163 15.62 -8.48 4.34
C ILE A 163 16.73 -7.57 4.87
N LEU A 164 16.38 -6.54 5.64
CA LEU A 164 17.37 -5.61 6.21
C LEU A 164 18.37 -6.32 7.12
N CYS A 165 17.89 -7.26 7.96
CA CYS A 165 18.75 -8.08 8.80
C CYS A 165 19.71 -8.92 7.96
N GLY A 166 19.22 -9.54 6.88
CA GLY A 166 20.04 -10.35 5.97
C GLY A 166 21.07 -9.56 5.15
N LEU A 167 20.84 -8.26 4.92
CA LEU A 167 21.80 -7.38 4.25
C LEU A 167 22.89 -6.82 5.18
N LYS A 168 22.64 -6.80 6.50
CA LYS A 168 23.56 -6.24 7.51
C LYS A 168 24.37 -7.32 8.25
N GLY A 169 23.95 -8.57 8.18
CA GLY A 169 24.71 -9.74 8.65
C GLY A 169 25.75 -10.19 7.65
#